data_AF-R6NS88-F1
#
_entry.id   AF-R6NS88-F1
#
_cell.length_a   1.000
_cell.length_b   1.000
_cell.length_c   1.000
_cell.angle_alpha   90.00
_cell.angle_beta   90.00
_cell.angle_gamma   90.00
#
_symmetry.space_group_name_H-M   'P 1'
#
loop_
_entity.id
_entity.type
_entity.pdbx_description
1 polymer ?
#
loop_
_entity_poly.entity_id
_entity_poly.type
_entity_poly.pdbx_seq_one_letter_code
_entity_poly.pdbx_strand_id
1 'polypeptide(L)'
;MMTCYTISATKANRLYWLGRYAERVYISLHLLRRYYDKMIDGLPEDYEGFYEKLDANNPYPDMESFRLGYMYDDKNPCSLISGLTAAYDNAVVLREEITSETFSYIELSLNFLRKLAEKKDANITDLQLITDYLLAFWGSVDERVFNEQVYNILKIGKLVENIDMHIRFDYPFFRIKEAYESLIKCGENEEELFDHMIEKHLGELLVEDVYDLYHVQNMEYKAKLLKYLNHLVLL
;
A
#
# COMPACT_ATOMS: atom_id res chain seq x y z
N MET A 1 32.90 -12.11 14.67
CA MET A 1 32.54 -13.07 13.62
C MET A 1 31.23 -12.58 13.04
N MET A 2 31.26 -11.92 11.89
CA MET A 2 30.07 -11.33 11.27
C MET A 2 29.31 -12.49 10.61
N THR A 3 28.27 -13.00 11.28
CA THR A 3 27.36 -13.94 10.65
C THR A 3 26.64 -13.19 9.53
N CYS A 4 26.91 -13.56 8.28
CA CYS A 4 26.13 -13.11 7.13
C CYS A 4 24.69 -13.62 7.34
N TYR A 5 23.82 -12.74 7.83
CA TYR A 5 22.40 -13.06 8.04
C TYR A 5 21.70 -12.95 6.69
N THR A 6 21.49 -14.10 6.05
CA THR A 6 20.75 -14.18 4.79
C THR A 6 19.27 -14.39 5.09
N ILE A 7 18.42 -13.50 4.59
CA ILE A 7 16.96 -13.65 4.70
C ILE A 7 16.49 -14.78 3.78
N SER A 8 15.61 -15.64 4.26
CA SER A 8 15.01 -16.68 3.41
C SER A 8 14.02 -16.08 2.41
N ALA A 9 13.84 -16.71 1.25
CA ALA A 9 12.87 -16.27 0.24
C ALA A 9 11.46 -16.08 0.81
N THR A 10 11.02 -16.96 1.72
CA THR A 10 9.74 -16.82 2.41
C THR A 10 9.68 -15.55 3.26
N LYS A 11 10.72 -15.25 4.06
CA LYS A 11 10.76 -14.03 4.87
C LYS A 11 10.87 -12.78 3.99
N ALA A 12 11.61 -12.82 2.90
CA ALA A 12 11.69 -11.74 1.91
C ALA A 12 10.31 -11.43 1.31
N ASN A 13 9.58 -12.44 0.83
CA ASN A 13 8.22 -12.26 0.31
C ASN A 13 7.27 -11.69 1.38
N ARG A 14 7.36 -12.16 2.64
CA ARG A 14 6.58 -11.62 3.76
C ARG A 14 6.90 -10.15 4.04
N LEU A 15 8.17 -9.74 3.99
CA LEU A 15 8.60 -8.36 4.21
C LEU A 15 8.06 -7.44 3.11
N TYR A 16 8.18 -7.89 1.86
CA TYR A 16 7.67 -7.15 0.71
C TYR A 16 6.17 -6.90 0.85
N TRP A 17 5.39 -7.95 1.12
CA TRP A 17 3.94 -7.82 1.30
C TRP A 17 3.54 -7.05 2.56
N LEU A 18 4.29 -7.15 3.66
CA LEU A 18 4.07 -6.30 4.83
C LEU A 18 4.16 -4.82 4.46
N GLY A 19 5.22 -4.43 3.73
CA GLY A 19 5.40 -3.05 3.29
C GLY A 19 4.26 -2.59 2.37
N ARG A 20 3.84 -3.44 1.43
CA ARG A 20 2.69 -3.17 0.57
C ARG A 20 1.40 -3.00 1.36
N TYR A 21 1.02 -3.95 2.20
CA TYR A 21 -0.25 -3.87 2.92
C TYR A 21 -0.31 -2.69 3.90
N ALA A 22 0.79 -2.38 4.60
CA ALA A 22 0.85 -1.22 5.48
C ALA A 22 0.67 0.10 4.70
N GLU A 23 1.34 0.25 3.56
CA GLU A 23 1.20 1.43 2.71
C GLU A 23 -0.18 1.54 2.06
N ARG A 24 -0.74 0.41 1.59
CA ARG A 24 -2.09 0.36 1.01
C ARG A 24 -3.11 0.91 1.99
N VAL A 25 -3.12 0.41 3.23
CA VAL A 25 -4.05 0.87 4.27
C VAL A 25 -3.80 2.35 4.56
N TYR A 26 -2.55 2.77 4.68
CA TYR A 26 -2.20 4.17 4.92
C TYR A 26 -2.77 5.09 3.83
N ILE A 27 -2.56 4.78 2.54
CA ILE A 27 -3.08 5.59 1.43
C ILE A 27 -4.60 5.52 1.35
N SER A 28 -5.19 4.33 1.52
CA SER A 28 -6.65 4.14 1.55
C SER A 28 -7.32 5.00 2.61
N LEU A 29 -6.72 5.19 3.79
CA LEU A 29 -7.25 6.08 4.83
C LEU A 29 -7.31 7.55 4.36
N HIS A 30 -6.29 8.01 3.63
CA HIS A 30 -6.26 9.38 3.08
C HIS A 30 -7.26 9.56 1.94
N LEU A 31 -7.34 8.58 1.05
CA LEU A 31 -8.30 8.60 -0.04
C LEU A 31 -9.74 8.54 0.51
N LEU A 32 -10.00 7.69 1.49
CA LEU A 32 -11.32 7.58 2.12
C LEU A 32 -11.76 8.92 2.74
N ARG A 33 -10.87 9.62 3.46
CA ARG A 33 -11.16 10.98 3.97
C ARG A 33 -11.49 11.96 2.84
N ARG A 34 -10.65 12.01 1.80
CA ARG A 34 -10.86 12.90 0.64
C ARG A 34 -12.18 12.62 -0.08
N TYR A 35 -12.54 11.35 -0.25
CA TYR A 35 -13.80 10.98 -0.90
C TYR A 35 -14.99 11.25 0.01
N TYR A 36 -14.85 11.08 1.32
CA TYR A 36 -15.90 11.42 2.27
C TYR A 36 -16.23 12.91 2.28
N ASP A 37 -15.21 13.78 2.23
CA ASP A 37 -15.41 15.23 2.11
C ASP A 37 -16.23 15.58 0.85
N LYS A 38 -15.89 14.96 -0.30
CA LYS A 38 -16.67 15.12 -1.54
C LYS A 38 -18.10 14.58 -1.46
N MET A 39 -18.31 13.48 -0.73
CA MET A 39 -19.63 12.89 -0.54
C MET A 39 -20.53 13.80 0.30
N ILE A 40 -19.97 14.49 1.31
CA ILE A 40 -20.68 15.52 2.08
C ILE A 40 -21.08 16.69 1.17
N ASP A 41 -20.23 17.06 0.21
CA ASP A 41 -20.49 18.14 -0.75
C ASP A 41 -21.53 17.78 -1.84
N GLY A 42 -22.04 16.54 -1.86
CA GLY A 42 -23.29 16.19 -2.57
C GLY A 42 -23.15 15.68 -4.01
N LEU A 43 -22.07 14.98 -4.37
CA LEU A 43 -21.92 14.31 -5.66
C LEU A 43 -22.02 12.76 -5.49
N PRO A 44 -23.19 12.14 -5.75
CA PRO A 44 -23.43 10.70 -5.55
C PRO A 44 -22.61 9.77 -6.47
N GLU A 45 -22.12 10.29 -7.59
CA GLU A 45 -21.41 9.53 -8.65
C GLU A 45 -19.95 9.17 -8.27
N ASP A 46 -19.47 9.57 -7.09
CA ASP A 46 -18.04 9.48 -6.73
C ASP A 46 -17.58 8.14 -6.11
N TYR A 47 -18.45 7.32 -5.52
CA TYR A 47 -18.00 6.10 -4.82
C TYR A 47 -17.85 4.88 -5.74
N GLU A 48 -18.64 4.78 -6.82
CA GLU A 48 -18.45 3.76 -7.85
C GLU A 48 -17.08 3.97 -8.53
N GLY A 49 -16.78 5.22 -8.91
CA GLY A 49 -15.48 5.58 -9.48
C GLY A 49 -14.30 5.40 -8.51
N PHE A 50 -14.52 5.44 -7.19
CA PHE A 50 -13.48 5.05 -6.22
C PHE A 50 -13.16 3.56 -6.33
N TYR A 51 -14.19 2.71 -6.40
CA TYR A 51 -14.01 1.27 -6.38
C TYR A 51 -13.50 0.73 -7.72
N GLU A 52 -13.95 1.30 -8.84
CA GLU A 52 -13.42 0.99 -10.19
C GLU A 52 -11.90 1.19 -10.25
N LYS A 53 -11.37 2.22 -9.59
CA LYS A 53 -9.92 2.50 -9.52
C LYS A 53 -9.15 1.46 -8.72
N LEU A 54 -9.78 0.78 -7.78
CA LEU A 54 -9.18 -0.33 -7.03
C LEU A 54 -9.09 -1.63 -7.85
N ASP A 55 -9.61 -1.65 -9.09
CA ASP A 55 -9.61 -2.82 -9.98
C ASP A 55 -10.31 -4.03 -9.35
N ALA A 56 -11.41 -3.73 -8.66
CA ALA A 56 -12.26 -4.71 -8.02
C ALA A 56 -13.73 -4.41 -8.34
N ASN A 57 -14.57 -5.44 -8.36
CA ASN A 57 -16.01 -5.22 -8.50
C ASN A 57 -16.57 -4.72 -7.18
N ASN A 58 -17.26 -3.58 -7.17
CA ASN A 58 -17.89 -3.05 -5.97
C ASN A 58 -18.98 -4.03 -5.48
N PRO A 59 -18.81 -4.66 -4.30
CA PRO A 59 -19.81 -5.58 -3.77
C PRO A 59 -20.93 -4.85 -3.02
N TYR A 60 -20.83 -3.52 -2.86
CA TYR A 60 -21.75 -2.73 -2.03
C TYR A 60 -22.83 -2.05 -2.88
N PRO A 61 -24.12 -2.21 -2.52
CA PRO A 61 -25.23 -1.72 -3.32
C PRO A 61 -25.50 -0.21 -3.17
N ASP A 62 -24.97 0.42 -2.12
CA ASP A 62 -25.20 1.82 -1.79
C ASP A 62 -24.04 2.43 -0.99
N MET A 63 -24.10 3.75 -0.82
CA MET A 63 -23.09 4.57 -0.14
C MET A 63 -22.84 4.16 1.31
N GLU A 64 -23.89 3.85 2.08
CA GLU A 64 -23.76 3.48 3.50
C GLU A 64 -23.14 2.09 3.65
N SER A 65 -23.54 1.16 2.78
CA SER A 65 -22.96 -0.17 2.66
C SER A 65 -21.49 -0.08 2.26
N PHE A 66 -21.14 0.82 1.33
CA PHE A 66 -19.75 1.09 0.96
C PHE A 66 -18.94 1.63 2.14
N ARG A 67 -19.48 2.61 2.88
CA ARG A 67 -18.79 3.26 3.99
C ARG A 67 -18.36 2.25 5.05
N LEU A 68 -19.30 1.42 5.52
CA LEU A 68 -18.99 0.39 6.51
C LEU A 68 -18.23 -0.79 5.89
N GLY A 69 -18.59 -1.20 4.68
CA GLY A 69 -17.99 -2.34 4.00
C GLY A 69 -16.52 -2.13 3.67
N TYR A 70 -16.15 -0.98 3.08
CA TYR A 70 -14.76 -0.67 2.77
C TYR A 70 -13.88 -0.61 4.03
N MET A 71 -14.43 -0.24 5.19
CA MET A 71 -13.69 -0.25 6.45
C MET A 71 -13.60 -1.65 7.07
N TYR A 72 -14.70 -2.42 7.09
CA TYR A 72 -14.88 -3.55 8.02
C TYR A 72 -15.26 -4.90 7.39
N ASP A 73 -15.44 -4.99 6.07
CA ASP A 73 -15.76 -6.24 5.40
C ASP A 73 -14.52 -7.12 5.22
N ASP A 74 -14.40 -8.16 6.04
CA ASP A 74 -13.28 -9.11 6.02
C ASP A 74 -13.31 -10.09 4.83
N LYS A 75 -14.38 -10.09 4.04
CA LYS A 75 -14.49 -10.88 2.80
C LYS A 75 -14.06 -10.07 1.58
N ASN A 76 -14.04 -8.74 1.68
CA ASN A 76 -13.54 -7.88 0.64
C ASN A 76 -12.01 -7.71 0.79
N PRO A 77 -11.18 -8.22 -0.14
CA PRO A 77 -9.73 -8.11 -0.06
C PRO A 77 -9.21 -6.65 -0.16
N CYS A 78 -10.04 -5.73 -0.65
CA CYS A 78 -9.69 -4.31 -0.76
C CYS A 78 -10.06 -3.49 0.49
N SER A 79 -10.75 -4.09 1.47
CA SER A 79 -11.15 -3.36 2.68
C SER A 79 -9.96 -3.06 3.60
N LEU A 80 -10.11 -2.04 4.45
CA LEU A 80 -9.08 -1.67 5.44
C LEU A 80 -8.80 -2.82 6.40
N ILE A 81 -9.83 -3.54 6.85
CA ILE A 81 -9.67 -4.66 7.77
C ILE A 81 -8.93 -5.84 7.13
N SER A 82 -9.20 -6.13 5.86
CA SER A 82 -8.48 -7.17 5.11
C SER A 82 -7.02 -6.79 4.91
N GLY A 83 -6.75 -5.53 4.53
CA GLY A 83 -5.39 -5.01 4.39
C GLY A 83 -4.59 -5.07 5.69
N LEU A 84 -5.16 -4.61 6.81
CA LEU A 84 -4.50 -4.68 8.12
C LEU A 84 -4.34 -6.11 8.64
N THR A 85 -5.30 -7.00 8.35
CA THR A 85 -5.18 -8.42 8.71
C THR A 85 -4.03 -9.06 7.94
N ALA A 86 -3.93 -8.80 6.63
CA ALA A 86 -2.81 -9.28 5.83
C ALA A 86 -1.46 -8.69 6.29
N ALA A 87 -1.41 -7.39 6.62
CA ALA A 87 -0.21 -6.78 7.22
C ALA A 87 0.17 -7.48 8.53
N TYR A 88 -0.78 -7.69 9.44
CA TYR A 88 -0.57 -8.37 10.71
C TYR A 88 -0.05 -9.79 10.53
N ASP A 89 -0.66 -10.59 9.65
CA ASP A 89 -0.25 -11.98 9.39
C ASP A 89 1.19 -12.07 8.87
N ASN A 90 1.61 -11.11 8.03
CA ASN A 90 3.01 -11.01 7.62
C ASN A 90 3.91 -10.58 8.79
N ALA A 91 3.51 -9.56 9.55
CA ALA A 91 4.31 -9.00 10.64
C ALA A 91 4.51 -9.99 11.81
N VAL A 92 3.53 -10.86 12.10
CA VAL A 92 3.67 -11.91 13.14
C VAL A 92 4.84 -12.84 12.83
N VAL A 93 5.00 -13.24 11.57
CA VAL A 93 6.09 -14.14 11.14
C VAL A 93 7.45 -13.45 11.18
N LEU A 94 7.45 -12.11 11.07
CA LEU A 94 8.65 -11.27 10.92
C LEU A 94 9.08 -10.59 12.23
N ARG A 95 8.49 -10.95 13.37
CA ARG A 95 8.70 -10.24 14.64
C ARG A 95 10.17 -10.21 15.07
N GLU A 96 10.94 -11.23 14.73
CA GLU A 96 12.38 -11.30 15.04
C GLU A 96 13.21 -10.36 14.14
N GLU A 97 12.75 -10.08 12.93
CA GLU A 97 13.38 -9.22 11.93
C GLU A 97 13.07 -7.75 12.15
N ILE A 98 11.80 -7.44 12.45
CA ILE A 98 11.32 -6.05 12.55
C ILE A 98 11.29 -5.52 13.99
N THR A 99 11.49 -6.38 14.98
CA THR A 99 11.30 -6.15 16.43
C THR A 99 9.84 -6.19 16.91
N SER A 100 9.65 -6.49 18.20
CA SER A 100 8.32 -6.52 18.83
C SER A 100 7.69 -5.13 18.90
N GLU A 101 8.51 -4.10 19.12
CA GLU A 101 8.12 -2.70 19.18
C GLU A 101 7.54 -2.24 17.85
N THR A 102 8.24 -2.49 16.74
CA THR A 102 7.73 -2.15 15.40
C THR A 102 6.48 -2.95 15.05
N PHE A 103 6.48 -4.27 15.31
CA PHE A 103 5.30 -5.13 15.13
C PHE A 103 4.06 -4.58 15.88
N SER A 104 4.26 -4.05 17.09
CA SER A 104 3.16 -3.61 17.96
C SER A 104 2.26 -2.54 17.32
N TYR A 105 2.80 -1.69 16.44
CA TYR A 105 2.01 -0.65 15.78
C TYR A 105 1.02 -1.22 14.75
N ILE A 106 1.37 -2.32 14.07
CA ILE A 106 0.44 -3.05 13.20
C ILE A 106 -0.64 -3.73 14.04
N GLU A 107 -0.26 -4.35 15.16
CA GLU A 107 -1.19 -4.97 16.10
C GLU A 107 -2.17 -3.95 16.71
N LEU A 108 -1.69 -2.79 17.14
CA LEU A 108 -2.51 -1.68 17.65
C LEU A 108 -3.49 -1.18 16.58
N SER A 109 -3.03 -1.02 15.34
CA SER A 109 -3.86 -0.62 14.20
C SER A 109 -5.03 -1.58 13.97
N LEU A 110 -4.73 -2.88 13.86
CA LEU A 110 -5.76 -3.91 13.61
C LEU A 110 -6.73 -4.05 14.78
N ASN A 111 -6.22 -4.06 16.02
CA ASN A 111 -7.05 -4.18 17.21
C ASN A 111 -7.98 -2.97 17.39
N PHE A 112 -7.50 -1.78 17.08
CA PHE A 112 -8.32 -0.58 17.12
C PHE A 112 -9.41 -0.61 16.04
N LEU A 113 -9.08 -0.98 14.80
CA LEU A 113 -10.06 -1.12 13.72
C LEU A 113 -11.14 -2.15 14.06
N ARG A 114 -10.77 -3.31 14.63
CA ARG A 114 -11.72 -4.33 15.08
C ARG A 114 -12.70 -3.81 16.13
N LYS A 115 -12.22 -3.00 17.10
CA LYS A 115 -13.08 -2.36 18.10
C LYS A 115 -14.07 -1.35 17.50
N LEU A 116 -13.67 -0.64 16.44
CA LEU A 116 -14.58 0.24 15.70
C LEU A 116 -15.62 -0.57 14.91
N ALA A 117 -15.19 -1.69 14.30
CA ALA A 117 -16.07 -2.60 13.56
C ALA A 117 -17.17 -3.19 14.46
N GLU A 118 -16.86 -3.58 15.69
CA GLU A 118 -17.83 -4.08 16.68
C GLU A 118 -18.95 -3.07 16.97
N LYS A 119 -18.63 -1.78 16.96
CA LYS A 119 -19.58 -0.69 17.18
C LYS A 119 -20.28 -0.24 15.89
N LYS A 120 -19.85 -0.76 14.74
CA LYS A 120 -20.23 -0.27 13.40
C LYS A 120 -20.02 1.24 13.28
N ASP A 121 -18.90 1.72 13.80
CA ASP A 121 -18.61 3.14 13.78
C ASP A 121 -18.35 3.63 12.36
N ALA A 122 -19.21 4.50 11.86
CA ALA A 122 -19.09 5.04 10.52
C ALA A 122 -18.16 6.28 10.47
N ASN A 123 -17.77 6.85 11.61
CA ASN A 123 -17.02 8.09 11.67
C ASN A 123 -15.56 7.90 11.21
N ILE A 124 -15.26 8.39 10.01
CA ILE A 124 -13.94 8.26 9.38
C ILE A 124 -12.85 9.03 10.15
N THR A 125 -13.23 10.08 10.88
CA THR A 125 -12.30 10.84 11.73
C THR A 125 -11.67 9.95 12.81
N ASP A 126 -12.41 8.96 13.31
CA ASP A 126 -11.92 8.06 14.34
C ASP A 126 -10.81 7.12 13.80
N LEU A 127 -10.69 6.97 12.48
CA LEU A 127 -9.59 6.24 11.84
C LEU A 127 -8.25 7.01 11.84
N GLN A 128 -8.21 8.27 12.28
CA GLN A 128 -6.96 9.04 12.34
C GLN A 128 -5.90 8.31 13.19
N LEU A 129 -6.32 7.68 14.29
CA LEU A 129 -5.40 6.95 15.17
C LEU A 129 -4.69 5.79 14.46
N ILE A 130 -5.36 5.15 13.49
CA ILE A 130 -4.75 4.10 12.65
C ILE A 130 -3.69 4.72 11.74
N THR A 131 -3.95 5.92 11.19
CA THR A 131 -2.96 6.64 10.38
C THR A 131 -1.71 6.93 11.21
N ASP A 132 -1.89 7.38 12.46
CA ASP A 132 -0.80 7.71 13.37
C ASP A 132 0.01 6.47 13.76
N TYR A 133 -0.65 5.33 14.00
CA TYR A 133 0.03 4.06 14.25
C TYR A 133 0.81 3.56 13.04
N LEU A 134 0.29 3.71 11.81
CA LEU A 134 1.03 3.32 10.60
C LEU A 134 2.24 4.24 10.33
N LEU A 135 2.14 5.53 10.66
CA LEU A 135 3.29 6.43 10.64
C LEU A 135 4.33 6.05 11.70
N ALA A 136 3.88 5.70 12.92
CA ALA A 136 4.74 5.21 13.99
C ALA A 136 5.39 3.86 13.65
N PHE A 137 4.69 2.98 12.94
CA PHE A 137 5.26 1.75 12.37
C PHE A 137 6.45 2.09 11.46
N TRP A 138 6.28 2.98 10.48
CA TRP A 138 7.36 3.37 9.58
C TRP A 138 8.51 4.07 10.30
N GLY A 139 8.22 4.97 11.23
CA GLY A 139 9.26 5.59 12.06
C GLY A 139 10.01 4.59 12.93
N SER A 140 9.32 3.56 13.45
CA SER A 140 9.95 2.47 14.19
C SER A 140 10.80 1.56 13.31
N VAL A 141 10.38 1.32 12.05
CA VAL A 141 11.20 0.63 11.06
C VAL A 141 12.52 1.38 10.85
N ASP A 142 12.45 2.68 10.57
CA ASP A 142 13.63 3.53 10.34
C ASP A 142 14.58 3.57 11.56
N GLU A 143 14.04 3.58 12.78
CA GLU A 143 14.84 3.69 14.02
C GLU A 143 15.43 2.35 14.49
N ARG A 144 14.76 1.22 14.23
CA ARG A 144 15.07 -0.07 14.91
C ARG A 144 15.52 -1.19 13.98
N VAL A 145 15.23 -1.12 12.69
CA VAL A 145 15.57 -2.19 11.74
C VAL A 145 16.94 -1.91 11.12
N PHE A 146 17.99 -2.39 11.79
CA PHE A 146 19.38 -2.19 11.35
C PHE A 146 19.83 -3.15 10.24
N ASN A 147 19.10 -4.24 10.01
CA ASN A 147 19.41 -5.11 8.88
C ASN A 147 18.96 -4.44 7.59
N GLU A 148 19.94 -4.01 6.79
CA GLU A 148 19.72 -3.26 5.55
C GLU A 148 18.84 -4.03 4.55
N GLN A 149 19.02 -5.35 4.42
CA GLN A 149 18.20 -6.17 3.55
C GLN A 149 16.72 -6.22 4.01
N VAL A 150 16.49 -6.37 5.33
CA VAL A 150 15.12 -6.32 5.90
C VAL A 150 14.48 -4.96 5.60
N TYR A 151 15.22 -3.89 5.84
CA TYR A 151 14.79 -2.51 5.63
C TYR A 151 14.45 -2.24 4.15
N ASN A 152 15.36 -2.61 3.24
CA ASN A 152 15.21 -2.39 1.81
C ASN A 152 13.99 -3.13 1.25
N ILE A 153 13.79 -4.40 1.60
CA ILE A 153 12.65 -5.18 1.10
C ILE A 153 11.31 -4.57 1.57
N LEU A 154 11.22 -4.15 2.84
CA LEU A 154 10.04 -3.44 3.36
C LEU A 154 9.79 -2.14 2.60
N LYS A 155 10.85 -1.36 2.38
CA LYS A 155 10.79 -0.07 1.67
C LYS A 155 10.43 -0.24 0.21
N ILE A 156 10.94 -1.26 -0.48
CA ILE A 156 10.56 -1.62 -1.85
C ILE A 156 9.06 -1.93 -1.90
N GLY A 157 8.54 -2.76 -0.99
CA GLY A 157 7.11 -3.03 -0.88
C GLY A 157 6.29 -1.74 -0.71
N LYS A 158 6.69 -0.89 0.24
CA LYS A 158 6.07 0.42 0.45
C LYS A 158 6.03 1.26 -0.82
N LEU A 159 7.17 1.43 -1.51
CA LEU A 159 7.27 2.29 -2.68
C LEU A 159 6.49 1.74 -3.87
N VAL A 160 6.52 0.42 -4.10
CA VAL A 160 5.71 -0.22 -5.15
C VAL A 160 4.23 0.03 -4.92
N GLU A 161 3.75 -0.16 -3.68
CA GLU A 161 2.34 0.08 -3.37
C GLU A 161 1.96 1.56 -3.45
N ASN A 162 2.86 2.44 -3.02
CA ASN A 162 2.66 3.88 -3.13
C ASN A 162 2.43 4.27 -4.59
N ILE A 163 3.32 3.86 -5.50
CA ILE A 163 3.21 4.16 -6.93
C ILE A 163 1.95 3.50 -7.51
N ASP A 164 1.65 2.23 -7.17
CA ASP A 164 0.48 1.50 -7.65
C ASP A 164 -0.83 2.23 -7.31
N MET A 165 -0.99 2.63 -6.04
CA MET A 165 -2.17 3.37 -5.59
C MET A 165 -2.27 4.75 -6.25
N HIS A 166 -1.16 5.48 -6.40
CA HIS A 166 -1.19 6.79 -7.06
C HIS A 166 -1.56 6.68 -8.54
N ILE A 167 -1.05 5.67 -9.26
CA ILE A 167 -1.44 5.39 -10.65
C ILE A 167 -2.94 5.04 -10.72
N ARG A 168 -3.41 4.13 -9.87
CA ARG A 168 -4.83 3.74 -9.80
C ARG A 168 -5.75 4.94 -9.61
N PHE A 169 -5.35 5.88 -8.76
CA PHE A 169 -6.13 7.07 -8.43
C PHE A 169 -5.86 8.30 -9.31
N ASP A 170 -5.19 8.10 -10.45
CA ASP A 170 -4.93 9.14 -11.47
C ASP A 170 -4.17 10.35 -10.92
N TYR A 171 -3.19 10.09 -10.05
CA TYR A 171 -2.28 11.14 -9.61
C TYR A 171 -1.30 11.50 -10.73
N PRO A 172 -0.98 12.79 -10.90
CA PRO A 172 -0.05 13.28 -11.91
C PRO A 172 1.39 12.81 -11.64
N PHE A 173 2.24 12.81 -12.66
CA PHE A 173 3.59 12.25 -12.57
C PHE A 173 4.43 12.81 -11.41
N PHE A 174 4.35 14.12 -11.15
CA PHE A 174 5.13 14.75 -10.07
C PHE A 174 4.84 14.17 -8.67
N ARG A 175 3.69 13.53 -8.47
CA ARG A 175 3.31 12.87 -7.21
C ARG A 175 3.90 11.47 -7.05
N ILE A 176 4.31 10.83 -8.15
CA ILE A 176 4.91 9.49 -8.16
C ILE A 176 6.41 9.50 -8.41
N LYS A 177 6.95 10.58 -8.99
CA LYS A 177 8.35 10.70 -9.38
C LYS A 177 9.32 10.36 -8.25
N GLU A 178 9.19 11.01 -7.10
CA GLU A 178 10.12 10.80 -5.97
C GLU A 178 10.07 9.37 -5.43
N ALA A 179 8.87 8.76 -5.40
CA ALA A 179 8.69 7.38 -4.99
C ALA A 179 9.32 6.41 -6.00
N TYR A 180 9.17 6.69 -7.30
CA TYR A 180 9.78 5.89 -8.37
C TYR A 180 11.31 5.98 -8.37
N GLU A 181 11.87 7.18 -8.29
CA GLU A 181 13.32 7.38 -8.18
C GLU A 181 13.89 6.70 -6.93
N SER A 182 13.17 6.77 -5.81
CA SER A 182 13.53 6.06 -4.58
C SER A 182 13.47 4.55 -4.71
N LEU A 183 12.51 4.02 -5.50
CA LEU A 183 12.34 2.59 -5.72
C LEU A 183 13.51 2.03 -6.54
N ILE A 184 13.86 2.70 -7.64
CA ILE A 184 15.00 2.30 -8.48
C ILE A 184 16.29 2.33 -7.68
N LYS A 185 16.56 3.42 -6.96
CA LYS A 185 17.74 3.52 -6.08
C LYS A 185 17.77 2.43 -4.99
N CYS A 186 16.62 2.05 -4.43
CA CYS A 186 16.57 0.97 -3.45
C CYS A 186 16.86 -0.39 -4.09
N GLY A 187 16.43 -0.59 -5.35
CA GLY A 187 16.67 -1.80 -6.12
C GLY A 187 18.14 -2.00 -6.52
N GLU A 188 18.92 -0.94 -6.70
CA GLU A 188 20.37 -1.02 -6.96
C GLU A 188 21.13 -1.75 -5.83
N ASN A 189 20.63 -1.71 -4.59
CA ASN A 189 21.22 -2.43 -3.45
C ASN A 189 20.74 -3.89 -3.35
N GLU A 190 19.73 -4.26 -4.13
CA GLU A 190 19.08 -5.57 -4.12
C GLU A 190 18.85 -6.06 -5.56
N GLU A 191 19.84 -5.92 -6.45
CA GLU A 191 19.70 -6.12 -7.91
C GLU A 191 19.02 -7.45 -8.28
N GLU A 192 19.31 -8.52 -7.52
CA GLU A 192 18.73 -9.85 -7.76
C GLU A 192 17.22 -9.93 -7.49
N LEU A 193 16.64 -8.95 -6.78
CA LEU A 193 15.19 -8.87 -6.54
C LEU A 193 14.43 -8.25 -7.70
N PHE A 194 15.09 -7.56 -8.64
CA PHE A 194 14.41 -6.78 -9.67
C PHE A 194 14.50 -7.49 -11.04
N ASP A 195 13.37 -7.56 -11.73
CA ASP A 195 13.36 -7.95 -13.15
C ASP A 195 13.84 -6.77 -14.00
N HIS A 196 15.09 -6.81 -14.46
CA HIS A 196 15.69 -5.74 -15.27
C HIS A 196 14.95 -5.44 -16.58
N MET A 197 14.25 -6.43 -17.16
CA MET A 197 13.47 -6.19 -18.38
C MET A 197 12.22 -5.37 -18.06
N ILE A 198 11.56 -5.70 -16.95
CA ILE A 198 10.41 -4.94 -16.45
C ILE A 198 10.83 -3.55 -15.98
N GLU A 199 11.94 -3.44 -15.27
CA GLU A 199 12.52 -2.17 -14.83
C GLU A 199 12.76 -1.23 -16.02
N LYS A 200 13.37 -1.73 -17.09
CA LYS A 200 13.59 -0.96 -18.32
C LYS A 200 12.27 -0.50 -18.95
N HIS A 201 11.28 -1.38 -19.06
CA HIS A 201 9.97 -0.99 -19.60
C HIS A 201 9.25 0.02 -18.71
N LEU A 202 9.39 -0.07 -17.38
CA LEU A 202 8.88 0.95 -16.46
C LEU A 202 9.55 2.29 -16.70
N GLY A 203 10.87 2.33 -16.94
CA GLY A 203 11.59 3.56 -17.25
C GLY A 203 11.15 4.24 -18.54
N GLU A 204 10.64 3.47 -19.51
CA GLU A 204 10.08 4.00 -20.76
C GLU A 204 8.64 4.55 -20.58
N LEU A 205 7.87 4.00 -19.63
CA LEU A 205 6.50 4.42 -19.36
C LEU A 205 6.43 5.55 -18.33
N LEU A 206 7.24 5.50 -17.27
CA LEU A 206 7.28 6.49 -16.19
C LEU A 206 8.16 7.69 -16.54
N VAL A 207 7.85 8.31 -17.68
CA VAL A 207 8.41 9.59 -18.15
C VAL A 207 7.30 10.63 -18.09
N GLU A 208 7.56 11.81 -17.53
CA GLU A 208 6.55 12.86 -17.26
C GLU A 208 5.62 13.12 -18.45
N ASP A 209 6.18 13.48 -19.61
CA ASP A 209 5.39 13.77 -20.82
C ASP A 209 4.54 12.58 -21.30
N VAL A 210 5.05 11.36 -21.16
CA VAL A 210 4.35 10.14 -21.57
C VAL A 210 3.23 9.81 -20.58
N TYR A 211 3.56 9.84 -19.29
CA TYR A 211 2.63 9.50 -18.23
C TYR A 211 1.46 10.49 -18.20
N ASP A 212 1.74 11.79 -18.15
CA ASP A 212 0.70 12.82 -18.06
C ASP A 212 -0.22 12.85 -19.30
N LEU A 213 0.29 12.44 -20.47
CA LEU A 213 -0.50 12.31 -21.69
C LEU A 213 -1.48 11.11 -21.66
N TYR A 214 -1.07 9.97 -21.08
CA TYR A 214 -1.80 8.71 -21.26
C TYR A 214 -2.50 8.15 -20.01
N HIS A 215 -2.04 8.44 -18.79
CA HIS A 215 -2.48 7.72 -17.59
C HIS A 215 -3.99 7.79 -17.31
N VAL A 216 -4.64 8.92 -17.62
CA VAL A 216 -6.10 9.10 -17.42
C VAL A 216 -6.91 8.58 -18.60
N GLN A 217 -6.44 8.81 -19.82
CA GLN A 217 -7.27 8.64 -21.03
C GLN A 217 -7.06 7.28 -21.71
N ASN A 218 -5.99 6.56 -21.36
CA ASN A 218 -5.62 5.30 -22.00
C ASN A 218 -5.57 4.16 -20.97
N MET A 219 -6.68 3.40 -20.90
CA MET A 219 -6.81 2.26 -19.99
C MET A 219 -5.80 1.15 -20.28
N GLU A 220 -5.42 0.93 -21.54
CA GLU A 220 -4.41 -0.08 -21.90
C GLU A 220 -3.02 0.32 -21.39
N TYR A 221 -2.66 1.60 -21.53
CA TYR A 221 -1.42 2.15 -20.98
C TYR A 221 -1.38 1.98 -19.45
N LYS A 222 -2.46 2.36 -18.76
CA LYS A 222 -2.56 2.24 -17.29
C LYS A 222 -2.47 0.77 -16.84
N ALA A 223 -3.19 -0.13 -17.50
CA ALA A 223 -3.15 -1.57 -17.20
C ALA A 223 -1.75 -2.16 -17.43
N LYS A 224 -1.07 -1.76 -18.51
CA LYS A 224 0.30 -2.18 -18.80
C LYS A 224 1.29 -1.67 -17.75
N LEU A 225 1.17 -0.41 -17.34
CA LEU A 225 2.02 0.20 -16.32
C LEU A 225 1.84 -0.49 -14.96
N LEU A 226 0.58 -0.68 -14.51
CA LEU A 226 0.28 -1.40 -13.27
C LEU A 226 0.77 -2.86 -13.33
N LYS A 227 0.63 -3.52 -14.48
CA LYS A 227 1.14 -4.88 -14.68
C LYS A 227 2.64 -4.94 -14.46
N TYR A 228 3.41 -4.08 -15.11
CA TYR A 228 4.86 -4.06 -14.94
C TYR A 228 5.27 -3.74 -13.51
N LEU A 229 4.67 -2.72 -12.90
CA LEU A 229 4.99 -2.35 -11.52
C LEU A 229 4.75 -3.50 -10.54
N ASN A 230 3.64 -4.23 -10.70
CA ASN A 230 3.29 -5.35 -9.82
C ASN A 230 4.11 -6.63 -10.05
N HIS A 231 4.86 -6.71 -11.15
CA HIS A 231 5.74 -7.84 -11.46
C HIS A 231 7.23 -7.47 -11.42
N LEU A 232 7.56 -6.24 -11.00
CA LEU A 232 8.95 -5.77 -10.93
C LEU A 232 9.81 -6.61 -9.97
N VAL A 233 9.22 -7.05 -8.85
CA VAL A 233 9.95 -7.73 -7.78
C VAL A 233 9.81 -9.26 -7.90
N LEU A 234 10.94 -9.96 -7.88
CA LEU A 234 11.08 -11.41 -8.08
C LEU A 234 10.97 -12.19 -6.76
N LEU A 235 9.82 -12.11 -6.08
CA LEU A 235 9.55 -12.77 -4.78
C LEU A 235 8.28 -13.63 -4.75
#